data_AF-A0A9D1EZV7-F1
#
_entry.id   AF-A0A9D1EZV7-F1
#
_cell.length_a   1.000
_cell.length_b   1.000
_cell.length_c   1.000
_cell.angle_alpha   90.00
_cell.angle_beta   90.00
_cell.angle_gamma   90.00
#
_symmetry.space_group_name_H-M   'P 1'
#
loop_
_entity.id
_entity.type
_entity.pdbx_description
1 polymer ?
#
loop_
_entity_poly.entity_id
_entity_poly.type
_entity_poly.pdbx_seq_one_letter_code
_entity_poly.pdbx_strand_id
1 'polypeptide(L)'
;MDAKIKGWKIVKTTINGQEYIQSATLKEGPRSKTTAVFFRNKHKTTDDYIISLKISHNTKDSRGWIIEKPDKTITLSNEQIDNLIAYIQENYAPLSLGENSYISLSDDNLSMVLRQVTELGLSDEDMVDKLYESGVLTTNLSIAITAAERKTVIQEFERNIPLDNSESFWQDWFGQQKWILGSDYIKILTERTIDEHHIADYIMQSVDGFLDLVEIKKPDLRFWTEPDSHGNYRPSAGLVAAITQCLNYIYRVERKADSDDFRERVGGVRTVKPKCMLVYGRSNDWNDKQYEAFRILNAAYNQINIITYDQLLDRAKGLLGMNTVQTYTIQTFDDGDDIPF
;
A
#
# COMPACT_ATOMS: atom_id res chain seq x y z
N MET A 1 2.91 7.10 34.36
CA MET A 1 4.24 7.68 34.10
C MET A 1 4.29 7.96 32.60
N ASP A 2 4.21 9.16 32.07
CA ASP A 2 4.21 10.51 32.62
C ASP A 2 3.12 11.30 31.89
N ALA A 3 2.29 12.04 32.64
CA ALA A 3 1.42 13.05 32.04
C ALA A 3 2.33 14.16 31.50
N LYS A 4 2.84 13.99 30.28
CA LYS A 4 3.57 15.01 29.54
C LYS A 4 2.74 16.29 29.58
N ILE A 5 3.26 17.26 30.33
CA ILE A 5 2.71 18.59 30.52
C ILE A 5 2.27 19.12 29.16
N LYS A 6 0.97 19.40 28.99
CA LYS A 6 0.43 20.17 27.85
C LYS A 6 1.19 21.50 27.82
N GLY A 7 2.27 21.57 27.05
CA GLY A 7 3.23 22.67 27.08
C GLY A 7 2.57 23.97 26.65
N TRP A 8 2.48 24.93 27.57
CA TRP A 8 2.04 26.29 27.24
C TRP A 8 3.15 27.01 26.48
N LYS A 9 2.80 27.70 25.37
CA LYS A 9 3.77 28.39 24.51
C LYS A 9 4.52 29.52 25.22
N ILE A 10 3.90 30.22 26.18
CA ILE A 10 4.50 31.32 26.94
C ILE A 10 3.96 31.28 28.38
N VAL A 11 4.84 31.02 29.35
CA VAL A 11 4.49 30.94 30.78
C VAL A 11 5.11 32.12 31.53
N LYS A 12 4.30 32.80 32.34
CA LYS A 12 4.73 33.81 33.31
C LYS A 12 4.55 33.24 34.72
N THR A 13 5.39 33.68 35.64
CA THR A 13 5.34 33.25 37.03
C THR A 13 5.11 34.45 37.94
N THR A 14 4.13 34.36 38.82
CA THR A 14 3.87 35.36 39.85
C THR A 14 4.96 35.33 40.93
N ILE A 15 5.02 36.36 41.77
CA ILE A 15 5.91 36.41 42.94
C ILE A 15 5.73 35.23 43.91
N ASN A 16 4.54 34.61 43.90
CA ASN A 16 4.19 33.48 44.77
C ASN A 16 4.42 32.11 44.10
N GLY A 17 5.10 32.09 42.95
CA GLY A 17 5.41 30.85 42.23
C GLY A 17 4.26 30.25 41.41
N GLN A 18 3.09 30.89 41.36
CA GLN A 18 2.01 30.45 40.47
C GLN A 18 2.34 30.78 39.02
N GLU A 19 2.18 29.79 38.15
CA GLU A 19 2.42 29.91 36.72
C GLU A 19 1.12 30.19 35.95
N TYR A 20 1.17 31.07 34.95
CA TYR A 20 0.02 31.48 34.17
C TYR A 20 0.41 31.89 32.75
N ILE A 21 -0.55 31.82 31.81
CA ILE A 21 -0.37 32.35 30.44
C ILE A 21 -0.85 33.81 30.37
N GLN A 22 -0.42 34.53 29.35
CA GLN A 22 -0.99 35.86 29.07
C GLN A 22 -2.51 35.78 28.89
N SER A 23 -3.24 36.67 29.56
CA SER A 23 -4.70 36.66 29.50
C SER A 23 -5.20 37.07 28.11
N ALA A 24 -6.22 36.36 27.63
CA ALA A 24 -6.96 36.69 26.42
C ALA A 24 -8.13 37.61 26.77
N THR A 25 -8.40 38.60 25.92
CA THR A 25 -9.59 39.46 26.08
C THR A 25 -10.76 38.83 25.35
N LEU A 26 -11.78 38.39 26.07
CA LEU A 26 -13.01 37.83 25.49
C LEU A 26 -14.00 38.92 25.08
N LYS A 27 -14.02 40.02 25.83
CA LYS A 27 -14.87 41.19 25.57
C LYS A 27 -14.24 42.43 26.17
N GLU A 28 -14.22 43.52 25.42
CA GLU A 28 -13.77 44.82 25.90
C GLU A 28 -14.81 45.89 25.57
N GLY A 29 -15.31 46.55 26.60
CA GLY A 29 -16.24 47.68 26.48
C GLY A 29 -15.72 48.94 27.19
N PRO A 30 -16.50 50.03 27.14
CA PRO A 30 -16.13 51.30 27.76
C PRO A 30 -15.98 51.23 29.28
N ARG A 31 -16.80 50.40 29.95
CA ARG A 31 -16.87 50.32 31.43
C ARG A 31 -16.51 48.95 31.99
N SER A 32 -16.31 47.94 31.15
CA SER A 32 -15.99 46.58 31.59
C SER A 32 -15.11 45.83 30.60
N LYS A 33 -14.42 44.82 31.12
CA LYS A 33 -13.54 43.93 30.35
C LYS A 33 -13.64 42.52 30.90
N THR A 34 -13.92 41.56 30.01
CA THR A 34 -13.91 40.13 30.35
C THR A 34 -12.62 39.51 29.78
N THR A 35 -11.89 38.80 30.62
CA THR A 35 -10.63 38.14 30.26
C THR A 35 -10.64 36.67 30.66
N ALA A 36 -9.96 35.84 29.88
CA ALA A 36 -9.68 34.45 30.21
C ALA A 36 -8.18 34.25 30.45
N VAL A 37 -7.82 33.52 31.50
CA VAL A 37 -6.42 33.19 31.80
C VAL A 37 -6.31 31.76 32.32
N PHE A 38 -5.45 30.97 31.69
CA PHE A 38 -5.01 29.70 32.26
C PHE A 38 -3.90 29.93 33.27
N PHE A 39 -3.99 29.24 34.40
CA PHE A 39 -2.97 29.23 35.44
C PHE A 39 -2.89 27.85 36.07
N ARG A 40 -1.73 27.51 36.64
CA ARG A 40 -1.52 26.23 37.28
C ARG A 40 -0.87 26.38 38.64
N ASN A 41 -1.33 25.57 39.57
CA ASN A 41 -0.79 25.48 40.92
C ASN A 41 -0.14 24.11 41.10
N LYS A 42 1.01 24.08 41.77
CA LYS A 42 1.64 22.83 42.16
C LYS A 42 0.89 22.26 43.36
N HIS A 43 0.40 21.03 43.23
CA HIS A 43 -0.29 20.32 44.30
C HIS A 43 0.74 19.91 45.36
N LYS A 44 0.53 20.35 46.60
CA LYS A 44 1.54 20.25 47.67
C LYS A 44 1.90 18.81 48.05
N THR A 45 1.03 17.85 47.78
CA THR A 45 1.19 16.45 48.21
C THR A 45 1.50 15.48 47.08
N THR A 46 1.10 15.76 45.84
CA THR A 46 1.34 14.85 44.70
C THR A 46 2.39 15.36 43.73
N ASP A 47 2.89 16.59 43.93
CA ASP A 47 3.81 17.30 43.03
C ASP A 47 3.25 17.59 41.62
N ASP A 48 2.00 17.21 41.35
CA ASP A 48 1.31 17.44 40.09
C ASP A 48 0.89 18.90 39.92
N TYR A 49 0.75 19.34 38.67
CA TYR A 49 0.18 20.64 38.35
C TYR A 49 -1.32 20.55 38.14
N ILE A 50 -2.08 21.33 38.91
CA ILE A 50 -3.52 21.52 38.70
C ILE A 50 -3.71 22.71 37.77
N ILE A 51 -4.17 22.44 36.55
CA ILE A 51 -4.53 23.45 35.57
C ILE A 51 -5.92 24.00 35.90
N SER A 52 -6.08 25.31 35.77
CA SER A 52 -7.35 26.00 35.97
C SER A 52 -7.51 27.14 34.96
N LEU A 53 -8.76 27.43 34.61
CA LEU A 53 -9.13 28.53 33.72
C LEU A 53 -9.95 29.53 34.52
N LYS A 54 -9.44 30.75 34.66
CA LYS A 54 -10.19 31.87 35.25
C LYS A 54 -10.78 32.72 34.15
N ILE A 55 -12.10 32.87 34.15
CA ILE A 55 -12.81 33.84 33.32
C ILE A 55 -13.25 34.98 34.24
N SER A 56 -12.50 36.08 34.18
CA SER A 56 -12.68 37.24 35.05
C SER A 56 -13.51 38.31 34.37
N HIS A 57 -14.52 38.82 35.09
CA HIS A 57 -15.22 40.03 34.70
C HIS A 57 -14.65 41.20 35.51
N ASN A 58 -14.23 42.25 34.81
CA ASN A 58 -13.61 43.43 35.42
C ASN A 58 -14.38 44.70 35.06
N THR A 59 -14.43 45.66 35.98
CA THR A 59 -14.93 47.02 35.74
C THR A 59 -13.78 48.00 35.57
N LYS A 60 -13.98 49.01 34.72
CA LYS A 60 -13.05 50.14 34.58
C LYS A 60 -13.55 51.29 35.43
N ASP A 61 -12.71 51.80 36.32
CA ASP A 61 -13.02 53.04 37.06
C ASP A 61 -12.87 54.28 36.15
N SER A 62 -13.18 55.46 36.69
CA SER A 62 -13.09 56.73 35.95
C SER A 62 -11.68 57.12 35.52
N ARG A 63 -10.64 56.45 36.04
CA ARG A 63 -9.23 56.65 35.70
C ARG A 63 -8.69 55.50 34.83
N GLY A 64 -9.56 54.55 34.43
CA GLY A 64 -9.21 53.40 33.61
C GLY A 64 -8.63 52.22 34.38
N TRP A 65 -8.57 52.25 35.71
CA TRP A 65 -8.10 51.10 36.51
C TRP A 65 -9.09 49.96 36.39
N ILE A 66 -8.53 48.77 36.20
CA ILE A 66 -9.28 47.52 36.06
C ILE A 66 -9.45 46.91 37.44
N ILE A 67 -10.69 46.79 37.89
CA ILE A 67 -11.07 46.20 39.17
C ILE A 67 -11.86 44.92 38.89
N GLU A 68 -11.35 43.79 39.36
CA GLU A 68 -12.03 42.50 39.24
C GLU A 68 -13.36 42.49 40.03
N LYS A 69 -14.38 41.84 39.48
CA LYS A 69 -15.67 41.59 40.14
C LYS A 69 -15.73 40.11 40.54
N PRO A 70 -15.47 39.76 41.81
CA PRO A 70 -15.42 38.37 42.25
C PRO A 70 -16.76 37.64 42.06
N ASP A 71 -17.88 38.35 42.24
CA ASP A 71 -19.25 37.85 42.07
C ASP A 71 -19.61 37.48 40.63
N LYS A 72 -18.80 37.91 39.66
CA LYS A 72 -18.99 37.67 38.22
C LYS A 72 -17.80 36.97 37.58
N THR A 73 -16.93 36.38 38.40
CA THR A 73 -15.73 35.69 37.96
C THR A 73 -15.87 34.21 38.28
N ILE A 74 -15.57 33.37 37.30
CA ILE A 74 -15.59 31.91 37.46
C ILE A 74 -14.18 31.35 37.29
N THR A 75 -13.85 30.36 38.10
CA THR A 75 -12.64 29.55 37.95
C THR A 75 -13.06 28.11 37.72
N LEU A 76 -12.65 27.55 36.59
CA LEU A 76 -12.93 26.16 36.22
C LEU A 76 -11.72 25.30 36.58
N SER A 77 -11.98 24.17 37.24
CA SER A 77 -11.00 23.11 37.46
C SER A 77 -10.70 22.36 36.15
N ASN A 78 -9.66 21.52 36.14
CA ASN A 78 -9.33 20.71 34.96
C ASN A 78 -10.52 19.87 34.48
N GLU A 79 -11.22 19.19 35.40
CA GLU A 79 -12.41 18.39 35.07
C GLU A 79 -13.54 19.23 34.46
N GLN A 80 -13.79 20.42 35.01
CA GLN A 80 -14.82 21.32 34.48
C GLN A 80 -14.44 21.88 33.10
N ILE A 81 -13.16 22.08 32.83
CA ILE A 81 -12.66 22.47 31.50
C ILE A 81 -12.91 21.35 30.50
N ASP A 82 -12.56 20.11 30.86
CA ASP A 82 -12.73 18.95 29.98
C ASP A 82 -14.22 18.74 29.64
N ASN A 83 -15.12 18.86 30.62
CA ASN A 83 -16.57 18.79 30.39
C ASN A 83 -17.11 19.95 29.54
N LEU A 84 -16.58 21.17 29.71
CA LEU A 84 -16.97 22.32 28.90
C LEU A 84 -16.51 22.16 27.44
N ILE A 85 -15.30 21.64 27.22
CA ILE A 85 -14.79 21.37 25.88
C ILE A 85 -15.69 20.35 25.17
N ALA A 86 -16.04 19.26 25.84
CA ALA A 86 -16.94 18.24 25.30
C ALA A 86 -18.30 18.85 24.91
N TYR A 87 -18.90 19.66 25.78
CA TYR A 87 -20.17 20.34 25.49
C TYR A 87 -20.08 21.28 24.28
N ILE A 88 -19.02 22.09 24.19
CA ILE A 88 -18.83 23.01 23.05
C ILE A 88 -18.62 22.22 21.75
N GLN A 89 -17.82 21.15 21.78
CA GLN A 89 -17.60 20.29 20.60
C GLN A 89 -18.90 19.68 20.08
N GLU A 90 -19.78 19.24 20.99
CA GLU A 90 -21.06 18.64 20.63
C GLU A 90 -22.08 19.69 20.12
N ASN A 91 -22.07 20.90 20.67
CA ASN A 91 -23.18 21.85 20.48
C ASN A 91 -22.82 23.12 19.67
N TYR A 92 -21.54 23.40 19.39
CA TYR A 92 -21.11 24.58 18.64
C TYR A 92 -20.66 24.21 17.23
N ALA A 93 -21.57 24.40 16.27
CA ALA A 93 -21.42 23.97 14.87
C ALA A 93 -20.08 24.36 14.19
N PRO A 94 -19.53 25.58 14.38
CA PRO A 94 -18.22 25.92 13.79
C PRO A 94 -17.07 25.05 14.31
N LEU A 95 -17.14 24.58 15.56
CA LEU A 95 -16.12 23.69 16.12
C LEU A 95 -16.33 22.24 15.69
N SER A 96 -17.59 21.78 15.56
CA SER A 96 -17.91 20.43 15.09
C SER A 96 -17.60 20.23 13.60
N LEU A 97 -17.65 21.30 12.81
CA LEU A 97 -17.22 21.34 11.41
C LEU A 97 -15.70 21.56 11.24
N GLY A 98 -14.94 21.63 12.33
CA GLY A 98 -13.48 21.72 12.30
C GLY A 98 -12.89 23.12 12.03
N GLU A 99 -13.72 24.16 12.02
CA GLU A 99 -13.37 25.52 11.54
C GLU A 99 -12.42 26.30 12.48
N ASN A 100 -11.97 25.71 13.61
CA ASN A 100 -10.92 26.23 14.50
C ASN A 100 -10.30 25.11 15.37
N SER A 101 -9.90 24.00 14.76
CA SER A 101 -9.46 22.79 15.46
C SER A 101 -8.07 22.92 16.10
N TYR A 102 -7.97 22.67 17.41
CA TYR A 102 -6.71 22.43 18.12
C TYR A 102 -6.44 20.92 18.11
N ILE A 103 -5.93 20.40 16.99
CA ILE A 103 -5.52 18.99 16.93
C ILE A 103 -4.14 18.90 17.59
N SER A 104 -4.09 18.36 18.82
CA SER A 104 -2.82 17.91 19.39
C SER A 104 -2.41 16.64 18.67
N LEU A 105 -1.69 16.77 17.55
CA LEU A 105 -1.16 15.62 16.81
C LEU A 105 -0.10 14.88 17.64
N SER A 106 -0.33 13.61 17.88
CA SER A 106 0.63 12.64 18.41
C SER A 106 0.59 11.39 17.55
N ASP A 107 1.67 10.60 17.54
CA ASP A 107 1.72 9.35 16.77
C ASP A 107 0.50 8.46 17.01
N ASP A 108 0.00 8.41 18.26
CA ASP A 108 -1.16 7.61 18.67
C ASP A 108 -2.50 8.04 18.04
N ASN A 109 -2.63 9.28 17.56
CA ASN A 109 -3.89 9.79 17.00
C ASN A 109 -3.80 10.20 15.52
N LEU A 110 -2.62 10.07 14.90
CA LEU A 110 -2.40 10.45 13.52
C LEU A 110 -3.31 9.67 12.56
N SER A 111 -3.50 8.35 12.78
CA SER A 111 -4.39 7.53 11.96
C SER A 111 -5.85 7.98 12.03
N MET A 112 -6.31 8.46 13.18
CA MET A 112 -7.67 8.99 13.33
C MET A 112 -7.84 10.30 12.55
N VAL A 113 -6.85 11.17 12.60
CA VAL A 113 -6.87 12.44 11.86
C VAL A 113 -6.79 12.21 10.35
N LEU A 114 -5.92 11.30 9.90
CA LEU A 114 -5.84 10.91 8.49
C LEU A 114 -7.17 10.30 8.00
N ARG A 115 -7.86 9.53 8.85
CA ARG A 115 -9.18 9.01 8.52
C ARG A 115 -10.22 10.14 8.38
N GLN A 116 -10.20 11.15 9.24
CA GLN A 116 -11.07 12.31 9.09
C GLN A 116 -10.82 13.04 7.76
N VAL A 117 -9.57 13.13 7.30
CA VAL A 117 -9.23 13.68 5.99
C VAL A 117 -9.85 12.85 4.85
N THR A 118 -9.84 11.51 4.95
CA THR A 118 -10.50 10.65 3.96
C THR A 118 -12.02 10.77 3.98
N GLU A 119 -12.62 11.11 5.12
CA GLU A 119 -14.07 11.30 5.27
C GLU A 119 -14.57 12.66 4.74
N LEU A 120 -13.66 13.57 4.34
CA LEU A 120 -14.01 14.86 3.71
C LEU A 120 -14.61 14.69 2.30
N GLY A 121 -14.61 13.48 1.74
CA GLY A 121 -15.19 13.21 0.42
C GLY A 121 -14.45 13.90 -0.72
N LEU A 122 -13.16 14.18 -0.53
CA LEU A 122 -12.27 14.67 -1.60
C LEU A 122 -12.17 13.60 -2.69
N SER A 123 -12.02 14.03 -3.94
CA SER A 123 -11.63 13.12 -5.00
C SER A 123 -10.18 12.65 -4.78
N ASP A 124 -9.81 11.52 -5.38
CA ASP A 124 -8.43 11.01 -5.31
C ASP A 124 -7.43 12.02 -5.88
N GLU A 125 -7.80 12.75 -6.93
CA GLU A 125 -6.99 13.80 -7.55
C GLU A 125 -6.78 14.98 -6.59
N ASP A 126 -7.85 15.49 -5.98
CA ASP A 126 -7.76 16.56 -4.97
C ASP A 126 -6.92 16.14 -3.76
N MET A 127 -7.01 14.87 -3.36
CA MET A 127 -6.23 14.33 -2.25
C MET A 127 -4.74 14.27 -2.60
N VAL A 128 -4.40 13.78 -3.80
CA VAL A 128 -3.02 13.75 -4.28
C VAL A 128 -2.43 15.16 -4.35
N ASP A 129 -3.17 16.13 -4.90
CA ASP A 129 -2.72 17.52 -5.00
C ASP A 129 -2.44 18.11 -3.62
N LYS A 130 -3.36 17.96 -2.66
CA LYS A 130 -3.16 18.44 -1.29
C LYS A 130 -2.00 17.73 -0.57
N LEU A 131 -1.81 16.43 -0.79
CA LEU A 131 -0.68 15.68 -0.23
C LEU A 131 0.66 16.12 -0.83
N TYR A 132 0.67 16.49 -2.11
CA TYR A 132 1.84 17.03 -2.79
C TYR A 132 2.16 18.46 -2.31
N GLU A 133 1.18 19.35 -2.28
CA GLU A 133 1.33 20.73 -1.80
C GLU A 133 1.77 20.81 -0.33
N SER A 134 1.28 19.90 0.51
CA SER A 134 1.68 19.81 1.92
C SER A 134 3.09 19.24 2.14
N GLY A 135 3.74 18.73 1.08
CA GLY A 135 5.06 18.08 1.17
C GLY A 135 5.04 16.69 1.80
N VAL A 136 3.85 16.12 2.04
CA VAL A 136 3.69 14.76 2.56
C VAL A 136 4.03 13.73 1.48
N LEU A 137 3.51 13.93 0.26
CA LEU A 137 3.78 13.05 -0.87
C LEU A 137 5.17 13.31 -1.47
N THR A 138 6.18 12.70 -0.86
CA THR A 138 7.55 12.66 -1.39
C THR A 138 7.73 11.49 -2.36
N THR A 139 8.75 11.54 -3.21
CA THR A 139 9.12 10.41 -4.10
C THR A 139 9.39 9.11 -3.32
N ASN A 140 9.98 9.21 -2.12
CA ASN A 140 10.21 8.04 -1.28
C ASN A 140 8.90 7.48 -0.71
N LEU A 141 7.93 8.34 -0.40
CA LEU A 141 6.62 7.92 0.07
C LEU A 141 5.82 7.24 -1.04
N SER A 142 5.82 7.76 -2.27
CA SER A 142 5.13 7.10 -3.38
C SER A 142 5.69 5.71 -3.68
N ILE A 143 7.02 5.56 -3.66
CA ILE A 143 7.69 4.26 -3.76
C ILE A 143 7.26 3.34 -2.61
N ALA A 144 7.25 3.85 -1.37
CA ALA A 144 6.85 3.08 -0.20
C ALA A 144 5.37 2.65 -0.25
N ILE A 145 4.47 3.50 -0.73
CA ILE A 145 3.05 3.19 -0.94
C ILE A 145 2.92 2.06 -1.97
N THR A 146 3.52 2.21 -3.15
CA THR A 146 3.47 1.15 -4.19
C THR A 146 4.06 -0.17 -3.69
N ALA A 147 5.14 -0.13 -2.90
CA ALA A 147 5.72 -1.33 -2.29
C ALA A 147 4.79 -1.97 -1.27
N ALA A 148 4.09 -1.18 -0.44
CA ALA A 148 3.12 -1.66 0.53
C ALA A 148 1.87 -2.27 -0.14
N GLU A 149 1.37 -1.65 -1.20
CA GLU A 149 0.26 -2.17 -2.02
C GLU A 149 0.64 -3.52 -2.63
N ARG A 150 1.78 -3.60 -3.32
CA ARG A 150 2.26 -4.85 -3.94
C ARG A 150 2.52 -5.94 -2.90
N LYS A 151 2.98 -5.58 -1.69
CA LYS A 151 3.13 -6.53 -0.58
C LYS A 151 1.80 -7.21 -0.24
N THR A 152 0.73 -6.42 -0.17
CA THR A 152 -0.63 -6.92 0.11
C THR A 152 -1.09 -7.88 -0.98
N VAL A 153 -0.85 -7.52 -2.25
CA VAL A 153 -1.15 -8.38 -3.41
C VAL A 153 -0.38 -9.69 -3.37
N ILE A 154 0.92 -9.66 -3.04
CA ILE A 154 1.72 -10.90 -2.89
C ILE A 154 1.15 -11.79 -1.79
N GLN A 155 0.79 -11.22 -0.64
CA GLN A 155 0.18 -11.99 0.45
C GLN A 155 -1.17 -12.59 0.06
N GLU A 156 -1.95 -11.89 -0.75
CA GLU A 156 -3.17 -12.43 -1.35
C GLU A 156 -2.86 -13.57 -2.32
N PHE A 157 -1.84 -13.41 -3.18
CA PHE A 157 -1.40 -14.45 -4.10
C PHE A 157 -1.02 -15.74 -3.36
N GLU A 158 -0.17 -15.62 -2.34
CA GLU A 158 0.25 -16.73 -1.47
C GLU A 158 -0.93 -17.47 -0.84
N ARG A 159 -1.94 -16.71 -0.40
CA ARG A 159 -3.16 -17.27 0.22
C ARG A 159 -4.04 -17.99 -0.79
N ASN A 160 -4.13 -17.50 -2.03
CA ASN A 160 -5.01 -18.04 -3.06
C ASN A 160 -4.43 -19.25 -3.80
N ILE A 161 -3.11 -19.35 -3.97
CA ILE A 161 -2.47 -20.46 -4.71
C ILE A 161 -2.89 -21.86 -4.19
N PRO A 162 -2.95 -22.14 -2.87
CA PRO A 162 -3.37 -23.46 -2.38
C PRO A 162 -4.88 -23.69 -2.42
N LEU A 163 -5.70 -22.69 -2.73
CA LEU A 163 -7.16 -22.82 -2.80
C LEU A 163 -7.57 -23.32 -4.18
N ASP A 164 -8.67 -24.09 -4.23
CA ASP A 164 -9.27 -24.56 -5.50
C ASP A 164 -10.10 -23.46 -6.16
N ASN A 165 -9.40 -22.42 -6.60
CA ASN A 165 -9.96 -21.35 -7.41
C ASN A 165 -10.06 -21.78 -8.88
N SER A 166 -11.11 -21.31 -9.56
CA SER A 166 -11.33 -21.62 -10.98
C SER A 166 -10.27 -20.99 -11.88
N GLU A 167 -10.12 -21.49 -13.11
CA GLU A 167 -9.23 -20.88 -14.12
C GLU A 167 -9.63 -19.42 -14.39
N SER A 168 -10.94 -19.14 -14.49
CA SER A 168 -11.49 -17.78 -14.65
C SER A 168 -11.11 -16.85 -13.50
N PHE A 169 -11.07 -17.33 -12.26
CA PHE A 169 -10.58 -16.54 -11.13
C PHE A 169 -9.14 -16.10 -11.37
N TRP A 170 -8.27 -17.02 -11.79
CA TRP A 170 -6.86 -16.71 -12.03
C TRP A 170 -6.68 -15.77 -13.21
N GLN A 171 -7.44 -15.97 -14.29
CA GLN A 171 -7.49 -15.03 -15.39
C GLN A 171 -7.81 -13.64 -14.84
N ASP A 172 -8.98 -13.42 -14.22
CA ASP A 172 -9.39 -12.11 -13.72
C ASP A 172 -8.38 -11.49 -12.75
N TRP A 173 -7.82 -12.30 -11.85
CA TRP A 173 -6.84 -11.86 -10.86
C TRP A 173 -5.54 -11.37 -11.52
N PHE A 174 -4.97 -12.13 -12.46
CA PHE A 174 -3.78 -11.70 -13.21
C PHE A 174 -4.05 -10.50 -14.11
N GLY A 175 -5.30 -10.31 -14.56
CA GLY A 175 -5.70 -9.11 -15.31
C GLY A 175 -5.59 -7.84 -14.47
N GLN A 176 -5.93 -7.93 -13.17
CA GLN A 176 -5.78 -6.85 -12.21
C GLN A 176 -4.31 -6.69 -11.76
N GLN A 177 -3.58 -7.80 -11.64
CA GLN A 177 -2.21 -7.85 -11.12
C GLN A 177 -1.16 -8.12 -12.19
N LYS A 178 -1.33 -7.52 -13.37
CA LYS A 178 -0.52 -7.77 -14.58
C LYS A 178 0.99 -7.65 -14.39
N TRP A 179 1.43 -6.84 -13.43
CA TRP A 179 2.85 -6.63 -13.12
C TRP A 179 3.55 -7.92 -12.65
N ILE A 180 2.79 -8.91 -12.16
CA ILE A 180 3.30 -10.23 -11.73
C ILE A 180 3.73 -11.09 -12.92
N LEU A 181 3.02 -10.99 -14.05
CA LEU A 181 3.33 -11.75 -15.26
C LEU A 181 4.71 -11.37 -15.82
N GLY A 182 5.16 -10.15 -15.57
CA GLY A 182 6.55 -9.73 -15.79
C GLY A 182 6.66 -8.30 -16.31
N SER A 183 7.87 -7.75 -16.22
CA SER A 183 8.21 -6.44 -16.77
C SER A 183 8.26 -6.43 -18.30
N ASP A 184 8.24 -7.59 -18.94
CA ASP A 184 8.38 -7.73 -20.39
C ASP A 184 7.13 -7.26 -21.15
N TYR A 185 6.05 -6.87 -20.46
CA TYR A 185 4.78 -6.43 -21.06
C TYR A 185 4.42 -5.00 -20.64
N ILE A 186 4.13 -4.15 -21.63
CA ILE A 186 3.70 -2.75 -21.42
C ILE A 186 2.18 -2.67 -21.24
N LYS A 187 1.44 -3.47 -22.02
CA LYS A 187 -0.01 -3.31 -22.14
C LYS A 187 -0.71 -4.64 -22.39
N ILE A 188 -1.83 -4.86 -21.71
CA ILE A 188 -2.82 -5.88 -22.07
C ILE A 188 -3.77 -5.25 -23.10
N LEU A 189 -3.97 -5.93 -24.23
CA LEU A 189 -4.89 -5.47 -25.27
C LEU A 189 -6.32 -5.88 -24.91
N THR A 190 -7.29 -5.06 -25.31
CA THR A 190 -8.72 -5.37 -25.12
C THR A 190 -9.13 -6.59 -25.94
N GLU A 191 -8.51 -6.76 -27.11
CA GLU A 191 -8.74 -7.92 -27.96
C GLU A 191 -8.10 -9.18 -27.35
N ARG A 192 -8.86 -10.28 -27.40
CA ARG A 192 -8.45 -11.62 -26.98
C ARG A 192 -8.67 -12.68 -28.06
N THR A 193 -9.53 -12.36 -29.02
CA THR A 193 -9.95 -13.24 -30.12
C THR A 193 -8.93 -13.17 -31.24
N ILE A 194 -8.17 -14.26 -31.40
CA ILE A 194 -7.22 -14.42 -32.50
C ILE A 194 -8.00 -14.65 -33.81
N ASP A 195 -8.91 -15.62 -33.78
CA ASP A 195 -9.87 -15.91 -34.84
C ASP A 195 -11.19 -16.46 -34.26
N GLU A 196 -12.13 -16.82 -35.13
CA GLU A 196 -13.48 -17.29 -34.77
C GLU A 196 -13.54 -18.46 -33.77
N HIS A 197 -12.45 -19.21 -33.60
CA HIS A 197 -12.40 -20.40 -32.77
C HIS A 197 -11.33 -20.35 -31.67
N HIS A 198 -10.48 -19.32 -31.66
CA HIS A 198 -9.32 -19.25 -30.78
C HIS A 198 -9.30 -17.92 -30.03
N ILE A 199 -9.54 -18.02 -28.72
CA ILE A 199 -9.50 -16.90 -27.77
C ILE A 199 -8.38 -17.20 -26.78
N ALA A 200 -7.36 -16.35 -26.73
CA ALA A 200 -6.31 -16.45 -25.72
C ALA A 200 -6.77 -15.76 -24.42
N ASP A 201 -6.17 -16.12 -23.29
CA ASP A 201 -6.48 -15.43 -22.03
C ASP A 201 -6.06 -13.96 -22.10
N TYR A 202 -4.86 -13.71 -22.64
CA TYR A 202 -4.37 -12.37 -22.94
C TYR A 202 -3.62 -12.29 -24.26
N ILE A 203 -3.89 -11.20 -24.97
CA ILE A 203 -2.98 -10.65 -25.98
C ILE A 203 -2.31 -9.43 -25.36
N MET A 204 -0.98 -9.40 -25.38
CA MET A 204 -0.18 -8.36 -24.75
C MET A 204 0.73 -7.67 -25.77
N GLN A 205 1.07 -6.42 -25.48
CA GLN A 205 2.17 -5.74 -26.14
C GLN A 205 3.40 -5.84 -25.23
N SER A 206 4.45 -6.48 -25.74
CA SER A 206 5.75 -6.60 -25.08
C SER A 206 6.50 -5.26 -25.05
N VAL A 207 7.57 -5.18 -24.26
CA VAL A 207 8.41 -3.98 -24.10
C VAL A 207 9.11 -3.53 -25.37
N ASP A 208 9.43 -4.46 -26.25
CA ASP A 208 9.96 -4.20 -27.59
C ASP A 208 8.85 -3.83 -28.61
N GLY A 209 7.60 -3.78 -28.16
CA GLY A 209 6.46 -3.26 -28.91
C GLY A 209 5.73 -4.28 -29.78
N PHE A 210 6.08 -5.56 -29.69
CA PHE A 210 5.47 -6.64 -30.45
C PHE A 210 4.30 -7.30 -29.70
N LEU A 211 3.52 -8.08 -30.43
CA LEU A 211 2.41 -8.84 -29.88
C LEU A 211 2.90 -10.16 -29.30
N ASP A 212 2.58 -10.39 -28.03
CA ASP A 212 2.79 -11.65 -27.31
C ASP A 212 1.47 -12.15 -26.70
N LEU A 213 1.47 -13.40 -26.28
CA LEU A 213 0.32 -14.11 -25.75
C LEU A 213 0.58 -14.57 -24.31
N VAL A 214 -0.47 -14.68 -23.52
CA VAL A 214 -0.44 -15.38 -22.23
C VAL A 214 -1.60 -16.36 -22.17
N GLU A 215 -1.30 -17.56 -21.69
CA GLU A 215 -2.24 -18.62 -21.40
C GLU A 215 -2.08 -19.05 -19.94
N ILE A 216 -3.19 -19.16 -19.22
CA ILE A 216 -3.22 -19.41 -17.78
C ILE A 216 -4.03 -20.67 -17.52
N LYS A 217 -3.38 -21.64 -16.88
CA LYS A 217 -4.01 -22.87 -16.38
C LYS A 217 -3.92 -22.93 -14.87
N LYS A 218 -4.80 -23.71 -14.24
CA LYS A 218 -4.91 -23.77 -12.77
C LYS A 218 -3.61 -24.23 -12.07
N PRO A 219 -3.36 -23.77 -10.82
CA PRO A 219 -2.18 -24.17 -10.05
C PRO A 219 -2.20 -25.63 -9.58
N ASP A 220 -3.38 -26.23 -9.38
CA ASP A 220 -3.53 -27.60 -8.89
C ASP A 220 -3.26 -28.67 -9.96
N LEU A 221 -3.00 -28.26 -11.20
CA LEU A 221 -2.72 -29.19 -12.29
C LEU A 221 -1.35 -29.85 -12.13
N ARG A 222 -1.35 -31.18 -12.29
CA ARG A 222 -0.12 -31.99 -12.27
C ARG A 222 0.82 -31.56 -13.39
N PHE A 223 2.07 -31.23 -13.04
CA PHE A 223 3.08 -30.82 -14.01
C PHE A 223 3.83 -32.02 -14.62
N TRP A 224 4.39 -32.89 -13.76
CA TRP A 224 5.18 -34.06 -14.16
C TRP A 224 4.41 -35.36 -13.94
N THR A 225 4.55 -36.34 -14.84
CA THR A 225 4.19 -37.73 -14.55
C THR A 225 5.22 -38.37 -13.62
N GLU A 226 4.96 -39.60 -13.18
CA GLU A 226 6.00 -40.43 -12.59
C GLU A 226 7.18 -40.57 -13.55
N PRO A 227 8.43 -40.60 -13.03
CA PRO A 227 9.61 -40.79 -13.84
C PRO A 227 9.56 -42.14 -14.57
N ASP A 228 10.23 -42.23 -15.71
CA ASP A 228 10.41 -43.50 -16.41
C ASP A 228 11.44 -44.41 -15.70
N SER A 229 11.69 -45.59 -16.28
CA SER A 229 12.68 -46.55 -15.76
C SER A 229 14.12 -46.02 -15.71
N HIS A 230 14.40 -44.90 -16.39
CA HIS A 230 15.68 -44.22 -16.43
C HIS A 230 15.70 -42.97 -15.54
N GLY A 231 14.61 -42.66 -14.83
CA GLY A 231 14.50 -41.50 -13.95
C GLY A 231 14.11 -40.20 -14.66
N ASN A 232 13.69 -40.25 -15.93
CA ASN A 232 13.31 -39.06 -16.69
C ASN A 232 11.88 -38.64 -16.34
N TYR A 233 11.72 -37.38 -15.92
CA TYR A 233 10.40 -36.77 -15.74
C TYR A 233 9.80 -36.40 -17.09
N ARG A 234 8.52 -36.74 -17.28
CA ARG A 234 7.77 -36.42 -18.51
C ARG A 234 6.66 -35.43 -18.20
N PRO A 235 6.41 -34.44 -19.07
CA PRO A 235 5.26 -33.56 -18.96
C PRO A 235 3.96 -34.36 -18.83
N SER A 236 3.06 -33.91 -17.98
CA SER A 236 1.72 -34.50 -17.89
C SER A 236 0.94 -34.29 -19.20
N ALA A 237 -0.08 -35.11 -19.43
CA ALA A 237 -0.96 -34.94 -20.59
C ALA A 237 -1.63 -33.55 -20.62
N GLY A 238 -1.97 -33.00 -19.45
CA GLY A 238 -2.53 -31.65 -19.33
C GLY A 238 -1.53 -30.57 -19.74
N LEU A 239 -0.26 -30.70 -19.33
CA LEU A 239 0.79 -29.77 -19.73
C LEU A 239 1.06 -29.84 -21.23
N VAL A 240 1.14 -31.04 -21.80
CA VAL A 240 1.30 -31.23 -23.26
C VAL A 240 0.13 -30.59 -24.02
N ALA A 241 -1.11 -30.75 -23.55
CA ALA A 241 -2.28 -30.12 -24.15
C ALA A 241 -2.20 -28.58 -24.10
N ALA A 242 -1.81 -28.01 -22.96
CA ALA A 242 -1.65 -26.56 -22.80
C ALA A 242 -0.51 -25.99 -23.68
N ILE A 243 0.63 -26.68 -23.78
CA ILE A 243 1.71 -26.32 -24.70
C ILE A 243 1.20 -26.35 -26.15
N THR A 244 0.45 -27.39 -26.52
CA THR A 244 -0.12 -27.52 -27.87
C THR A 244 -1.08 -26.38 -28.18
N GLN A 245 -1.90 -25.97 -27.20
CA GLN A 245 -2.80 -24.81 -27.32
C GLN A 245 -2.00 -23.53 -27.57
N CYS A 246 -0.93 -23.28 -26.82
CA CYS A 246 -0.05 -22.13 -27.00
C CYS A 246 0.59 -22.10 -28.40
N LEU A 247 1.12 -23.25 -28.87
CA LEU A 247 1.68 -23.37 -30.22
C LEU A 247 0.64 -23.06 -31.30
N ASN A 248 -0.59 -23.54 -31.13
CA ASN A 248 -1.68 -23.23 -32.05
C ASN A 248 -1.99 -21.73 -32.06
N TYR A 249 -2.06 -21.07 -30.91
CA TYR A 249 -2.31 -19.63 -30.85
C TYR A 249 -1.20 -18.82 -31.53
N ILE A 250 0.07 -19.13 -31.26
CA ILE A 250 1.22 -18.53 -31.94
C ILE A 250 1.06 -18.66 -33.46
N TYR A 251 0.82 -19.87 -33.96
CA TYR A 251 0.64 -20.13 -35.39
C TYR A 251 -0.53 -19.34 -36.00
N ARG A 252 -1.68 -19.27 -35.29
CA ARG A 252 -2.86 -18.52 -35.77
C ARG A 252 -2.59 -17.03 -35.84
N VAL A 253 -1.93 -16.48 -34.82
CA VAL A 253 -1.55 -15.07 -34.79
C VAL A 253 -0.53 -14.75 -35.88
N GLU A 254 0.48 -15.60 -36.09
CA GLU A 254 1.44 -15.44 -37.18
C GLU A 254 0.75 -15.42 -38.56
N ARG A 255 -0.26 -16.28 -38.78
CA ARG A 255 -1.06 -16.26 -40.02
C ARG A 255 -1.90 -15.00 -40.22
N LYS A 256 -2.17 -14.25 -39.15
CA LYS A 256 -2.94 -13.01 -39.16
C LYS A 256 -2.03 -11.77 -39.14
N ALA A 257 -0.71 -11.92 -39.09
CA ALA A 257 0.23 -10.81 -38.93
C ALA A 257 0.11 -9.73 -40.04
N ASP A 258 -0.19 -10.15 -41.27
CA ASP A 258 -0.36 -9.25 -42.42
C ASP A 258 -1.83 -8.83 -42.66
N SER A 259 -2.75 -9.20 -41.76
CA SER A 259 -4.16 -8.81 -41.86
C SER A 259 -4.37 -7.41 -41.30
N ASP A 260 -4.80 -6.48 -42.14
CA ASP A 260 -5.13 -5.12 -41.70
C ASP A 260 -6.26 -5.11 -40.65
N ASP A 261 -7.28 -5.97 -40.81
CA ASP A 261 -8.36 -6.15 -39.83
C ASP A 261 -7.82 -6.57 -38.46
N PHE A 262 -7.01 -7.63 -38.41
CA PHE A 262 -6.44 -8.09 -37.15
C PHE A 262 -5.56 -7.01 -36.53
N ARG A 263 -4.73 -6.34 -37.34
CA ARG A 263 -3.86 -5.25 -36.90
C ARG A 263 -4.66 -4.10 -36.29
N GLU A 264 -5.82 -3.75 -36.86
CA GLU A 264 -6.72 -2.74 -36.30
C GLU A 264 -7.33 -3.19 -34.98
N ARG A 265 -7.83 -4.44 -34.89
CA ARG A 265 -8.39 -5.01 -33.64
C ARG A 265 -7.38 -5.03 -32.49
N VAL A 266 -6.10 -5.29 -32.78
CA VAL A 266 -5.01 -5.23 -31.78
C VAL A 266 -4.40 -3.83 -31.62
N GLY A 267 -5.06 -2.78 -32.12
CA GLY A 267 -4.64 -1.39 -31.89
C GLY A 267 -3.33 -1.00 -32.58
N GLY A 268 -3.01 -1.60 -33.72
CA GLY A 268 -1.81 -1.32 -34.51
C GLY A 268 -0.56 -2.06 -34.04
N VAL A 269 -0.65 -2.92 -33.01
CA VAL A 269 0.50 -3.68 -32.50
C VAL A 269 1.00 -4.65 -33.56
N ARG A 270 2.32 -4.64 -33.80
CA ARG A 270 2.94 -5.48 -34.82
C ARG A 270 3.10 -6.90 -34.31
N THR A 271 2.79 -7.85 -35.18
CA THR A 271 3.00 -9.28 -34.92
C THR A 271 4.26 -9.73 -35.65
N VAL A 272 5.34 -9.99 -34.91
CA VAL A 272 6.56 -10.59 -35.46
C VAL A 272 7.06 -11.59 -34.45
N LYS A 273 7.04 -12.88 -34.81
CA LYS A 273 7.49 -13.98 -33.94
C LYS A 273 6.92 -13.90 -32.52
N PRO A 274 5.57 -13.91 -32.40
CA PRO A 274 4.93 -13.81 -31.10
C PRO A 274 5.39 -14.94 -30.18
N LYS A 275 5.54 -14.63 -28.91
CA LYS A 275 5.80 -15.61 -27.84
C LYS A 275 4.53 -15.83 -27.04
N CYS A 276 4.47 -16.97 -26.36
CA CYS A 276 3.40 -17.29 -25.42
C CYS A 276 3.97 -17.60 -24.04
N MET A 277 3.53 -16.88 -23.01
CA MET A 277 3.76 -17.27 -21.63
C MET A 277 2.66 -18.26 -21.21
N LEU A 278 3.06 -19.45 -20.78
CA LEU A 278 2.16 -20.45 -20.22
C LEU A 278 2.34 -20.50 -18.70
N VAL A 279 1.35 -20.01 -17.95
CA VAL A 279 1.28 -20.17 -16.49
C VAL A 279 0.62 -21.51 -16.19
N TYR A 280 1.34 -22.44 -15.55
CA TYR A 280 0.83 -23.80 -15.34
C TYR A 280 1.37 -24.44 -14.07
N GLY A 281 0.44 -24.93 -13.23
CA GLY A 281 0.75 -25.79 -12.10
C GLY A 281 1.68 -25.17 -11.05
N ARG A 282 2.08 -26.00 -10.09
CA ARG A 282 2.99 -25.64 -8.99
C ARG A 282 4.29 -26.42 -9.04
N SER A 283 5.33 -25.82 -8.45
CA SER A 283 6.66 -26.41 -8.23
C SER A 283 7.04 -26.49 -6.75
N ASN A 284 6.10 -26.24 -5.84
CA ASN A 284 6.34 -26.24 -4.38
C ASN A 284 6.75 -27.60 -3.81
N ASP A 285 6.52 -28.69 -4.53
CA ASP A 285 6.86 -30.07 -4.15
C ASP A 285 7.95 -30.69 -5.03
N TRP A 286 8.59 -29.89 -5.89
CA TRP A 286 9.61 -30.40 -6.80
C TRP A 286 10.95 -30.67 -6.12
N ASN A 287 11.59 -31.75 -6.52
CA ASN A 287 12.99 -32.03 -6.23
C ASN A 287 13.93 -31.46 -7.32
N ASP A 288 15.23 -31.51 -7.05
CA ASP A 288 16.28 -30.97 -7.95
C ASP A 288 16.20 -31.54 -9.38
N LYS A 289 15.88 -32.83 -9.54
CA LYS A 289 15.74 -33.46 -10.86
C LYS A 289 14.52 -32.96 -11.63
N GLN A 290 13.44 -32.62 -10.93
CA GLN A 290 12.26 -32.00 -11.57
C GLN A 290 12.56 -30.57 -12.01
N TYR A 291 13.33 -29.81 -11.23
CA TYR A 291 13.82 -28.49 -11.63
C TYR A 291 14.77 -28.57 -12.83
N GLU A 292 15.67 -29.54 -12.86
CA GLU A 292 16.55 -29.80 -14.01
C GLU A 292 15.74 -30.15 -15.27
N ALA A 293 14.80 -31.10 -15.14
CA ALA A 293 13.90 -31.48 -16.24
C ALA A 293 13.07 -30.28 -16.74
N PHE A 294 12.60 -29.42 -15.84
CA PHE A 294 11.90 -28.19 -16.19
C PHE A 294 12.79 -27.25 -17.00
N ARG A 295 14.03 -27.04 -16.56
CA ARG A 295 15.00 -26.18 -17.25
C ARG A 295 15.26 -26.67 -18.68
N ILE A 296 15.43 -27.98 -18.86
CA ILE A 296 15.63 -28.61 -20.17
C ILE A 296 14.37 -28.43 -21.04
N LEU A 297 13.18 -28.74 -20.50
CA LEU A 297 11.91 -28.59 -21.21
C LEU A 297 11.69 -27.15 -21.68
N ASN A 298 11.84 -26.17 -20.78
CA ASN A 298 11.56 -24.78 -21.10
C ASN A 298 12.60 -24.22 -22.10
N ALA A 299 13.86 -24.67 -22.03
CA ALA A 299 14.90 -24.29 -22.99
C ALA A 299 14.68 -24.87 -24.40
N ALA A 300 13.89 -25.95 -24.55
CA ALA A 300 13.58 -26.54 -25.85
C ALA A 300 12.59 -25.68 -26.67
N TYR A 301 11.84 -24.78 -26.04
CA TYR A 301 10.86 -23.91 -26.71
C TYR A 301 11.41 -22.50 -26.91
N ASN A 302 11.46 -22.06 -28.17
CA ASN A 302 11.94 -20.71 -28.50
C ASN A 302 10.86 -19.63 -28.37
N GLN A 303 9.59 -20.00 -28.54
CA GLN A 303 8.45 -19.08 -28.52
C GLN A 303 7.48 -19.35 -27.36
N ILE A 304 7.75 -20.34 -26.50
CA ILE A 304 6.94 -20.59 -25.31
C ILE A 304 7.82 -20.41 -24.09
N ASN A 305 7.31 -19.67 -23.12
CA ASN A 305 7.89 -19.58 -21.79
C ASN A 305 6.91 -20.17 -20.78
N ILE A 306 7.21 -21.38 -20.31
CA ILE A 306 6.43 -22.03 -19.26
C ILE A 306 6.90 -21.48 -17.92
N ILE A 307 5.96 -21.16 -17.03
CA ILE A 307 6.24 -20.69 -15.68
C ILE A 307 5.22 -21.24 -14.69
N THR A 308 5.68 -21.64 -13.49
CA THR A 308 4.79 -22.11 -12.43
C THR A 308 4.27 -20.94 -11.59
N TYR A 309 3.20 -21.19 -10.83
CA TYR A 309 2.68 -20.21 -9.88
C TYR A 309 3.70 -19.83 -8.81
N ASP A 310 4.48 -20.79 -8.33
CA ASP A 310 5.51 -20.54 -7.32
C ASP A 310 6.67 -19.71 -7.91
N GLN A 311 7.06 -19.93 -9.17
CA GLN A 311 8.06 -19.09 -9.86
C GLN A 311 7.58 -17.64 -10.08
N LEU A 312 6.30 -17.45 -10.43
CA LEU A 312 5.72 -16.10 -10.51
C LEU A 312 5.68 -15.42 -9.15
N LEU A 313 5.35 -16.17 -8.09
CA LEU A 313 5.34 -15.67 -6.73
C LEU A 313 6.75 -15.24 -6.29
N ASP A 314 7.76 -16.07 -6.54
CA ASP A 314 9.15 -15.78 -6.22
C ASP A 314 9.69 -14.58 -7.02
N ARG A 315 9.30 -14.47 -8.30
CA ARG A 315 9.58 -13.27 -9.11
C ARG A 315 8.96 -12.03 -8.49
N ALA A 316 7.68 -12.08 -8.11
CA ALA A 316 6.98 -10.96 -7.50
C ALA A 316 7.61 -10.54 -6.17
N LYS A 317 8.00 -11.50 -5.32
CA LYS A 317 8.74 -11.25 -4.07
C LYS A 317 10.11 -10.64 -4.33
N GLY A 318 10.82 -11.14 -5.34
CA GLY A 318 12.13 -10.63 -5.75
C GLY A 318 12.08 -9.16 -6.15
N LEU A 319 11.04 -8.75 -6.88
CA LEU A 319 10.82 -7.35 -7.26
C LEU A 319 10.64 -6.40 -6.06
N LEU A 320 10.22 -6.92 -4.90
CA LEU A 320 10.08 -6.14 -3.66
C LEU A 320 11.23 -6.37 -2.67
N GLY A 321 12.27 -7.11 -3.04
CA GLY A 321 13.36 -7.46 -2.13
C GLY A 321 12.93 -8.35 -0.96
N MET A 322 11.84 -9.12 -1.11
CA MET A 322 11.29 -10.01 -0.08
C MET A 322 11.90 -11.42 -0.11
N ASN A 323 12.85 -11.68 -1.01
CA ASN A 323 13.50 -12.97 -1.11
C ASN A 323 14.40 -13.19 0.11
N THR A 324 14.15 -14.26 0.86
CA THR A 324 15.17 -14.85 1.70
C THR A 324 16.21 -15.46 0.77
N VAL A 325 17.38 -14.84 0.68
CA VAL A 325 18.55 -15.48 0.09
C VAL A 325 18.79 -16.75 0.90
N GLN A 326 18.49 -17.91 0.33
CA GLN A 326 19.10 -19.15 0.80
C GLN A 326 20.58 -19.03 0.44
N THR A 327 21.39 -18.65 1.42
CA THR A 327 22.83 -18.82 1.35
C THR A 327 23.08 -20.32 1.22
N TYR A 328 23.24 -20.79 -0.01
CA TYR A 328 23.92 -22.07 -0.24
C TYR A 328 25.36 -21.87 0.22
N THR A 329 25.69 -22.45 1.36
CA THR A 329 27.08 -22.60 1.79
C THR A 329 27.77 -23.44 0.72
N ILE A 330 28.58 -22.79 -0.11
CA ILE A 330 29.52 -23.52 -0.97
C ILE A 330 30.46 -24.25 -0.01
N GLN A 331 30.27 -25.56 0.13
CA GLN A 331 31.32 -26.40 0.68
C GLN A 331 32.47 -26.31 -0.31
N THR A 332 33.53 -25.62 0.11
CA THR A 332 34.82 -25.68 -0.56
C THR A 332 35.24 -27.14 -0.55
N PHE A 333 35.21 -27.78 -1.72
CA PHE A 333 35.90 -29.05 -1.90
C PHE A 333 37.39 -28.75 -1.76
N ASP A 334 38.01 -29.43 -0.79
CA ASP A 334 39.45 -29.46 -0.60
C ASP A 334 40.03 -30.27 -1.77
N ASP A 335 40.49 -29.58 -2.81
CA ASP A 335 41.25 -30.18 -3.91
C ASP A 335 42.65 -30.53 -3.40
N GLY A 336 42.70 -31.55 -2.56
CA GLY A 336 43.90 -32.32 -2.31
C GLY A 336 43.83 -33.60 -3.12
N ASP A 337 44.22 -33.54 -4.40
CA ASP A 337 44.96 -34.62 -5.06
C ASP A 337 45.49 -34.17 -6.44
N ASP A 338 46.73 -34.57 -6.68
CA ASP A 338 47.62 -34.22 -7.80
C ASP A 338 46.95 -34.23 -9.19
N ILE A 339 47.14 -33.14 -9.93
CA ILE A 339 46.98 -33.12 -11.39
C ILE A 339 48.36 -33.39 -12.00
N PRO A 340 48.63 -34.58 -12.58
CA PRO A 340 49.78 -34.74 -13.46
C PRO A 340 49.46 -34.10 -14.81
N PHE A 341 50.41 -33.31 -15.30
CA PHE A 341 50.40 -32.57 -16.57
C PHE A 341 49.87 -33.35 -17.79
#